data_AF-K0SEH4-F1
#
_entry.id   AF-K0SEH4-F1
#
_cell.length_a   1.000
_cell.length_b   1.000
_cell.length_c   1.000
_cell.angle_alpha   90.00
_cell.angle_beta   90.00
_cell.angle_gamma   90.00
#
_symmetry.space_group_name_H-M   'P 1'
#
loop_
_entity.id
_entity.type
_entity.pdbx_description
1 polymer ?
#
loop_
_entity_poly.entity_id
_entity_poly.type
_entity_poly.pdbx_seq_one_letter_code
_entity_poly.pdbx_strand_id
1 'polypeptide(L)'
;MTMSEAGATTDGIAISSFPAELHPTLTEAFDADGDGFIDSSELLAAAQLHKQTKSANSLLRKGLLATGVATAALIAVMGGLTYGIVDANKDTVTEGRALMTKGTHEPVSVGTNEIGLSLGNLPFVPSEVLSKINDVSFMAEDNGIEYFRKVDSIDVTSEDGFVLETTKGDKITWNVVDGTELTISLVDGTSWNKHIACSACTAINVFASAAVLEGIAKFEEAVDLAEEAVDLAGVRKLRYGYYCY
;
A
#
# COMPACT_ATOMS: atom_id res chain seq x y z
N MET A 1 36.83 -88.88 -33.78
CA MET A 1 35.74 -89.29 -34.68
C MET A 1 34.67 -89.90 -33.80
N THR A 2 33.48 -89.35 -33.66
CA THR A 2 32.72 -88.46 -34.55
C THR A 2 31.83 -87.56 -33.69
N MET A 3 31.79 -86.28 -34.05
CA MET A 3 30.82 -85.33 -33.53
C MET A 3 29.41 -85.79 -33.92
N SER A 4 28.48 -85.73 -32.97
CA SER A 4 27.06 -86.00 -33.20
C SER A 4 26.40 -84.67 -33.55
N GLU A 5 26.08 -84.52 -34.82
CA GLU A 5 25.29 -83.43 -35.39
C GLU A 5 23.82 -83.87 -35.40
N ALA A 6 22.95 -83.08 -34.77
CA ALA A 6 21.50 -83.02 -34.96
C ALA A 6 21.07 -81.74 -34.24
N GLY A 7 20.71 -80.65 -34.92
CA GLY A 7 19.60 -80.57 -35.86
C GLY A 7 18.55 -79.64 -35.23
N ALA A 8 18.90 -78.37 -35.08
CA ALA A 8 17.96 -77.31 -34.72
C ALA A 8 17.67 -76.52 -35.99
N THR A 9 16.45 -76.65 -36.50
CA THR A 9 15.92 -75.77 -37.53
C THR A 9 15.84 -74.36 -36.93
N THR A 10 16.84 -73.52 -37.19
CA THR A 10 16.86 -72.12 -36.80
C THR A 10 15.87 -71.36 -37.68
N ASP A 11 14.64 -71.20 -37.18
CA ASP A 11 13.56 -70.44 -37.83
C ASP A 11 13.76 -68.93 -37.61
N GLY A 12 14.97 -68.45 -37.94
CA GLY A 12 15.46 -67.10 -37.64
C GLY A 12 16.55 -66.65 -38.59
N ILE A 13 16.73 -65.34 -38.71
CA ILE A 13 17.68 -64.71 -39.64
C ILE A 13 18.98 -64.44 -38.87
N ALA A 14 20.10 -65.03 -39.29
CA ALA A 14 21.38 -64.79 -38.65
C ALA A 14 21.84 -63.33 -38.86
N ILE A 15 22.23 -62.62 -37.79
CA ILE A 15 22.68 -61.22 -37.87
C ILE A 15 23.95 -61.09 -38.73
N SER A 16 24.79 -62.12 -38.72
CA SER A 16 25.99 -62.24 -39.56
C SER A 16 25.72 -62.25 -41.06
N SER A 17 24.46 -62.47 -41.49
CA SER A 17 24.05 -62.40 -42.91
C SER A 17 23.93 -60.96 -43.44
N PHE A 18 23.93 -59.96 -42.54
CA PHE A 18 23.93 -58.54 -42.90
C PHE A 18 25.35 -57.97 -42.95
N PRO A 19 25.58 -56.81 -43.60
CA PRO A 19 26.86 -56.10 -43.56
C PRO A 19 27.30 -55.81 -42.11
N ALA A 20 28.61 -55.92 -41.85
CA ALA A 20 29.19 -55.73 -40.51
C ALA A 20 28.88 -54.36 -39.86
N GLU A 21 28.57 -53.36 -40.69
CA GLU A 21 28.17 -52.02 -40.26
C GLU A 21 26.79 -52.00 -39.55
N LEU A 22 25.91 -52.97 -39.85
CA LEU A 22 24.56 -53.04 -39.29
C LEU A 22 24.45 -53.97 -38.08
N HIS A 23 25.46 -54.82 -37.85
CA HIS A 23 25.50 -55.75 -36.71
C HIS A 23 25.21 -55.08 -35.36
N PRO A 24 25.86 -53.97 -34.96
CA PRO A 24 25.61 -53.38 -33.63
C PRO A 24 24.16 -52.89 -33.48
N THR A 25 23.59 -52.28 -34.52
CA THR A 25 22.22 -51.75 -34.49
C THR A 25 21.18 -52.88 -34.49
N LEU A 26 21.41 -53.95 -35.24
CA LEU A 26 20.51 -55.09 -35.31
C LEU A 26 20.52 -55.88 -34.00
N THR A 27 21.70 -56.07 -33.39
CA THR A 27 21.82 -56.71 -32.08
C THR A 27 21.14 -55.87 -30.98
N GLU A 28 21.31 -54.55 -30.97
CA GLU A 28 20.69 -53.71 -29.94
C GLU A 28 19.16 -53.58 -30.10
N ALA A 29 18.66 -53.53 -31.33
CA ALA A 29 17.26 -53.18 -31.60
C ALA A 29 16.33 -54.38 -31.80
N PHE A 30 16.85 -55.56 -32.15
CA PHE A 30 16.02 -56.71 -32.55
C PHE A 30 16.40 -58.04 -31.86
N ASP A 31 17.66 -58.24 -31.45
CA ASP A 31 18.14 -59.46 -30.75
C ASP A 31 17.99 -59.27 -29.23
N ALA A 32 16.85 -59.70 -28.69
CA ALA A 32 16.49 -59.42 -27.31
C ALA A 32 17.13 -60.40 -26.32
N ASP A 33 17.46 -61.61 -26.78
CA ASP A 33 18.05 -62.67 -25.95
C ASP A 33 19.58 -62.85 -26.17
N GLY A 34 20.15 -62.20 -27.18
CA GLY A 34 21.58 -62.17 -27.46
C GLY A 34 22.11 -63.42 -28.15
N ASP A 35 21.24 -64.19 -28.82
CA ASP A 35 21.62 -65.45 -29.47
C ASP A 35 22.28 -65.27 -30.86
N GLY A 36 22.30 -64.03 -31.37
CA GLY A 36 22.92 -63.68 -32.65
C GLY A 36 22.04 -64.01 -33.87
N PHE A 37 20.80 -64.44 -33.65
CA PHE A 37 19.74 -64.61 -34.64
C PHE A 37 18.62 -63.62 -34.34
N ILE A 38 17.77 -63.40 -35.34
CA ILE A 38 16.54 -62.63 -35.19
C ILE A 38 15.39 -63.56 -35.52
N ASP A 39 14.63 -63.95 -34.51
CA ASP A 39 13.49 -64.85 -34.67
C ASP A 39 12.20 -64.10 -35.05
N SER A 40 11.18 -64.87 -35.45
CA SER A 40 9.89 -64.29 -35.86
C SER A 40 9.14 -63.59 -34.71
N SER A 41 9.37 -64.00 -33.47
CA SER A 41 8.75 -63.45 -32.27
C SER A 41 9.39 -62.12 -31.85
N GLU A 42 10.70 -61.99 -32.00
CA GLU A 42 11.50 -60.79 -31.79
C GLU A 42 11.18 -59.73 -32.85
N LEU A 43 11.05 -60.12 -34.12
CA LEU A 43 10.58 -59.22 -35.18
C LEU A 43 9.16 -58.70 -34.91
N LEU A 44 8.27 -59.59 -34.43
CA LEU A 44 6.91 -59.20 -34.09
C LEU A 44 6.88 -58.26 -32.88
N ALA A 45 7.70 -58.54 -31.85
CA ALA A 45 7.83 -57.70 -30.66
C ALA A 45 8.37 -56.32 -31.02
N ALA A 46 9.44 -56.24 -31.82
CA ALA A 46 10.01 -54.99 -32.30
C ALA A 46 9.02 -54.20 -33.18
N ALA A 47 8.27 -54.87 -34.07
CA ALA A 47 7.24 -54.24 -34.90
C ALA A 47 6.07 -53.70 -34.05
N GLN A 48 5.63 -54.45 -33.04
CA GLN A 48 4.58 -54.01 -32.11
C GLN A 48 5.06 -52.83 -31.26
N LEU A 49 6.29 -52.88 -30.76
CA LEU A 49 6.91 -51.80 -29.99
C LEU A 49 7.03 -50.53 -30.85
N HIS A 50 7.49 -50.64 -32.10
CA HIS A 50 7.55 -49.51 -33.02
C HIS A 50 6.15 -48.91 -33.28
N LYS A 51 5.13 -49.76 -33.48
CA LYS A 51 3.74 -49.31 -33.69
C LYS A 51 3.17 -48.62 -32.45
N GLN A 52 3.41 -49.14 -31.25
CA GLN A 52 2.95 -48.56 -29.99
C GLN A 52 3.66 -47.23 -29.71
N THR A 53 4.98 -47.18 -29.88
CA THR A 53 5.79 -45.96 -29.70
C THR A 53 5.39 -44.87 -30.68
N LYS A 54 5.10 -45.21 -31.94
CA LYS A 54 4.61 -44.23 -32.93
C LYS A 54 3.27 -43.62 -32.53
N SER A 55 2.34 -44.45 -32.02
CA SER A 55 1.04 -43.98 -31.52
C SER A 55 1.20 -43.10 -30.28
N ALA A 56 1.96 -43.58 -29.29
CA ALA A 56 2.23 -42.87 -28.04
C ALA A 56 2.93 -41.53 -28.29
N ASN A 57 3.97 -41.49 -29.14
CA ASN A 57 4.66 -40.25 -29.49
C ASN A 57 3.73 -39.24 -30.17
N SER A 58 2.80 -39.71 -31.01
CA SER A 58 1.82 -38.82 -31.65
C SER A 58 0.83 -38.23 -30.63
N LEU A 59 0.43 -39.03 -29.64
CA LEU A 59 -0.43 -38.59 -28.54
C LEU A 59 0.30 -37.59 -27.63
N LEU A 60 1.53 -37.92 -27.22
CA LEU A 60 2.38 -37.06 -26.39
C LEU A 60 2.67 -35.72 -27.08
N ARG A 61 2.94 -35.73 -28.39
CA ARG A 61 3.15 -34.49 -29.15
C ARG A 61 1.89 -33.62 -29.20
N LYS A 62 0.70 -34.23 -29.35
CA LYS A 62 -0.59 -33.50 -29.31
C LYS A 62 -0.87 -32.98 -27.91
N GLY A 63 -0.59 -33.77 -26.88
CA GLY A 63 -0.74 -33.39 -25.47
C GLY A 63 0.14 -32.21 -25.10
N LEU A 64 1.43 -32.25 -25.46
CA LEU A 64 2.37 -31.15 -25.22
C LEU A 64 1.90 -29.84 -25.86
N LEU A 65 1.40 -29.90 -27.09
CA LEU A 65 0.88 -28.73 -27.79
C LEU A 65 -0.40 -28.22 -27.13
N ALA A 66 -1.33 -29.11 -26.76
CA ALA A 66 -2.56 -28.74 -26.07
C ALA A 66 -2.29 -28.09 -24.70
N THR A 67 -1.37 -28.64 -23.91
CA THR A 67 -0.96 -28.06 -22.62
C THR A 67 -0.30 -26.70 -22.82
N GLY A 68 0.59 -26.56 -23.81
CA GLY A 68 1.22 -25.27 -24.13
C GLY A 68 0.20 -24.20 -24.49
N VAL A 69 -0.80 -24.53 -25.32
CA VAL A 69 -1.90 -23.62 -25.66
C VAL A 69 -2.75 -23.27 -24.45
N ALA A 70 -3.09 -24.26 -23.60
CA ALA A 70 -3.88 -24.03 -22.40
C ALA A 70 -3.16 -23.10 -21.41
N THR A 71 -1.86 -23.27 -21.20
CA THR A 71 -1.06 -22.40 -20.33
C THR A 71 -0.97 -20.98 -20.90
N ALA A 72 -0.74 -20.83 -22.21
CA ALA A 72 -0.72 -19.52 -22.85
C ALA A 72 -2.07 -18.79 -22.73
N ALA A 73 -3.19 -19.53 -22.91
CA ALA A 73 -4.53 -18.99 -22.72
C ALA A 73 -4.77 -18.51 -21.28
N LEU A 74 -4.34 -19.29 -20.28
CA LEU A 74 -4.44 -18.89 -18.87
C LEU A 74 -3.65 -17.60 -18.58
N ILE A 75 -2.43 -17.48 -19.10
CA ILE A 75 -1.61 -16.26 -18.95
C ILE A 75 -2.31 -15.06 -19.59
N ALA A 76 -2.88 -15.23 -20.79
CA ALA A 76 -3.61 -14.17 -21.47
C ALA A 76 -4.84 -13.71 -20.68
N VAL A 77 -5.58 -14.64 -20.07
CA VAL A 77 -6.74 -14.32 -19.22
C VAL A 77 -6.31 -13.55 -17.98
N MET A 78 -5.26 -14.00 -17.28
CA MET A 78 -4.74 -13.31 -16.09
C MET A 78 -4.24 -11.90 -16.41
N GLY A 79 -3.50 -11.75 -17.51
CA GLY A 79 -3.03 -10.45 -18.00
C GLY A 79 -4.19 -9.53 -18.38
N GLY A 80 -5.19 -10.05 -19.11
CA GLY A 80 -6.38 -9.30 -19.52
C GLY A 80 -7.21 -8.81 -18.34
N LEU A 81 -7.41 -9.65 -17.33
CA LEU A 81 -8.12 -9.26 -16.10
C LEU A 81 -7.35 -8.19 -15.33
N THR A 82 -6.03 -8.34 -15.18
CA THR A 82 -5.21 -7.35 -14.48
C THR A 82 -5.25 -6.00 -15.20
N TYR A 83 -5.10 -5.99 -16.52
CA TYR A 83 -5.20 -4.78 -17.32
C TYR A 83 -6.59 -4.14 -17.20
N GLY A 84 -7.67 -4.94 -17.28
CA GLY A 84 -9.04 -4.46 -17.13
C GLY A 84 -9.30 -3.84 -15.76
N ILE A 85 -8.82 -4.47 -14.67
CA ILE A 85 -8.93 -3.93 -13.31
C ILE A 85 -8.16 -2.62 -13.19
N VAL A 86 -6.93 -2.54 -13.71
CA VAL A 86 -6.11 -1.32 -13.62
C VAL A 86 -6.75 -0.18 -14.41
N ASP A 87 -7.24 -0.43 -15.62
CA ASP A 87 -7.89 0.60 -16.43
C ASP A 87 -9.23 1.05 -15.83
N ALA A 88 -9.98 0.10 -15.24
CA ALA A 88 -11.23 0.39 -14.54
C ALA A 88 -11.04 1.12 -13.21
N ASN A 89 -9.90 0.95 -12.51
CA ASN A 89 -9.61 1.67 -11.26
C ASN A 89 -8.88 3.01 -11.47
N LYS A 90 -8.50 3.33 -12.71
CA LYS A 90 -7.96 4.66 -13.06
C LYS A 90 -9.11 5.62 -13.32
N ASP A 91 -9.84 5.99 -12.26
CA ASP A 91 -10.98 6.89 -12.36
C ASP A 91 -10.62 8.38 -12.31
N THR A 92 -9.34 8.73 -12.13
CA THR A 92 -8.91 10.12 -12.05
C THR A 92 -7.84 10.46 -13.08
N VAL A 93 -8.03 11.59 -13.75
CA VAL A 93 -7.08 12.22 -14.66
C VAL A 93 -6.80 13.64 -14.18
N THR A 94 -5.56 14.07 -14.28
CA THR A 94 -5.18 15.45 -13.96
C THR A 94 -5.31 16.30 -15.21
N GLU A 95 -6.29 17.20 -15.25
CA GLU A 95 -6.42 18.21 -16.30
C GLU A 95 -6.22 19.60 -15.70
N GLY A 96 -5.12 20.27 -16.06
CA GLY A 96 -4.73 21.54 -15.47
C GLY A 96 -4.30 21.41 -14.00
N ARG A 97 -5.02 22.10 -13.10
CA ARG A 97 -4.76 22.14 -11.63
C ARG A 97 -5.77 21.32 -10.80
N ALA A 98 -6.67 20.57 -11.43
CA ALA A 98 -7.71 19.80 -10.75
C ALA A 98 -7.63 18.31 -11.10
N LEU A 99 -8.00 17.47 -10.13
CA LEU A 99 -8.26 16.04 -10.35
C LEU A 99 -9.68 15.92 -10.91
N MET A 100 -9.79 15.36 -12.11
CA MET A 100 -11.06 15.16 -12.81
C MET A 100 -11.39 13.69 -12.91
N THR A 101 -12.67 13.36 -12.93
CA THR A 101 -13.13 11.98 -13.17
C THR A 101 -12.95 11.62 -14.64
N LYS A 102 -12.39 10.45 -14.93
CA LYS A 102 -12.19 9.96 -16.31
C LYS A 102 -13.57 9.73 -16.96
N GLY A 103 -13.85 10.45 -18.05
CA GLY A 103 -15.06 10.30 -18.86
C GLY A 103 -16.14 11.36 -18.64
N THR A 104 -16.42 11.77 -17.39
CA THR A 104 -17.37 12.87 -17.12
C THR A 104 -16.70 14.23 -17.08
N HIS A 105 -15.38 14.30 -16.89
CA HIS A 105 -14.61 15.54 -16.68
C HIS A 105 -15.15 16.38 -15.52
N GLU A 106 -15.84 15.75 -14.56
CA GLU A 106 -16.32 16.43 -13.36
C GLU A 106 -15.19 16.52 -12.33
N PRO A 107 -15.09 17.63 -11.58
CA PRO A 107 -14.10 17.76 -10.52
C PRO A 107 -14.32 16.72 -9.44
N VAL A 108 -13.27 15.98 -9.09
CA VAL A 108 -13.28 15.06 -7.96
C VAL A 108 -13.19 15.89 -6.68
N SER A 109 -14.23 15.83 -5.85
CA SER A 109 -14.19 16.40 -4.51
C SER A 109 -13.24 15.56 -3.65
N VAL A 110 -12.05 16.09 -3.40
CA VAL A 110 -11.16 15.54 -2.37
C VAL A 110 -11.61 16.11 -1.03
N GLY A 111 -12.04 15.24 -0.12
CA GLY A 111 -12.30 15.65 1.26
C GLY A 111 -11.02 16.24 1.84
N THR A 112 -11.07 17.48 2.33
CA THR A 112 -9.95 18.08 3.03
C THR A 112 -9.83 17.39 4.39
N ASN A 113 -8.75 16.63 4.59
CA ASN A 113 -8.42 16.12 5.92
C ASN A 113 -7.94 17.30 6.77
N GLU A 114 -8.90 18.02 7.33
CA GLU A 114 -8.68 19.07 8.31
C GLU A 114 -8.73 18.46 9.72
N ILE A 115 -7.80 18.87 10.57
CA ILE A 115 -7.81 18.56 11.99
C ILE A 115 -8.05 19.85 12.76
N GLY A 116 -8.94 19.77 13.76
CA GLY A 116 -9.16 20.83 14.72
C GLY A 116 -8.03 20.85 15.72
N LEU A 117 -7.26 21.93 15.79
CA LEU A 117 -6.22 22.15 16.79
C LEU A 117 -6.66 23.22 17.78
N SER A 118 -6.17 23.12 19.02
CA SER A 118 -6.23 24.23 19.97
C SER A 118 -5.35 25.38 19.48
N LEU A 119 -5.72 26.60 19.86
CA LEU A 119 -4.91 27.79 19.52
C LEU A 119 -3.50 27.73 20.12
N GLY A 120 -3.31 26.96 21.19
CA GLY A 120 -1.99 26.72 21.78
C GLY A 120 -0.95 26.11 20.84
N ASN A 121 -1.39 25.42 19.80
CA ASN A 121 -0.48 24.76 18.87
C ASN A 121 0.15 25.76 17.90
N LEU A 122 -0.36 26.99 17.80
CA LEU A 122 0.08 27.98 16.83
C LEU A 122 1.61 28.21 16.85
N PRO A 123 2.28 28.36 18.00
CA PRO A 123 3.73 28.60 18.02
C PRO A 123 4.57 27.41 17.57
N PHE A 124 3.99 26.20 17.61
CA PHE A 124 4.68 24.93 17.31
C PHE A 124 4.41 24.41 15.90
N VAL A 125 3.47 25.03 15.18
CA VAL A 125 3.06 24.65 13.83
C VAL A 125 3.91 25.42 12.78
N PRO A 126 4.30 24.80 11.66
CA PRO A 126 5.09 25.46 10.63
C PRO A 126 4.44 26.71 10.03
N SER A 127 5.25 27.70 9.66
CA SER A 127 4.78 28.98 9.10
C SER A 127 3.92 28.86 7.84
N GLU A 128 4.12 27.81 7.04
CA GLU A 128 3.32 27.53 5.83
C GLU A 128 1.87 27.14 6.16
N VAL A 129 1.63 26.67 7.37
CA VAL A 129 0.30 26.31 7.86
C VAL A 129 -0.34 27.54 8.50
N LEU A 130 0.43 28.31 9.29
CA LEU A 130 -0.04 29.54 9.92
C LEU A 130 -0.59 30.54 8.90
N SER A 131 0.11 30.73 7.79
CA SER A 131 -0.33 31.59 6.68
C SER A 131 -1.63 31.15 5.99
N LYS A 132 -2.13 29.94 6.27
CA LYS A 132 -3.37 29.39 5.71
C LYS A 132 -4.52 29.35 6.71
N ILE A 133 -4.29 29.71 7.96
CA ILE A 133 -5.35 29.79 8.98
C ILE A 133 -6.14 31.06 8.71
N ASN A 134 -7.36 30.89 8.20
CA ASN A 134 -8.25 32.00 7.87
C ASN A 134 -9.40 32.14 8.87
N ASP A 135 -9.72 31.08 9.59
CA ASP A 135 -10.88 30.99 10.46
C ASP A 135 -10.44 30.48 11.85
N VAL A 136 -10.98 31.11 12.88
CA VAL A 136 -10.82 30.72 14.28
C VAL A 136 -12.19 30.62 14.92
N SER A 137 -12.39 29.61 15.76
CA SER A 137 -13.53 29.55 16.67
C SER A 137 -13.09 29.59 18.12
N PHE A 138 -13.85 30.30 18.94
CA PHE A 138 -13.63 30.35 20.38
C PHE A 138 -14.95 30.54 21.14
N MET A 139 -15.03 30.00 22.35
CA MET A 139 -16.21 30.09 23.21
C MET A 139 -16.15 31.26 24.19
N ALA A 140 -17.32 31.85 24.48
CA ALA A 140 -17.51 32.82 25.56
C ALA A 140 -17.17 32.21 26.94
N GLU A 141 -17.00 33.07 27.95
CA GLU A 141 -16.72 32.67 29.33
C GLU A 141 -17.65 31.55 29.83
N ASP A 142 -18.96 31.74 29.67
CA ASP A 142 -20.01 30.80 30.13
C ASP A 142 -20.26 29.60 29.20
N ASN A 143 -19.45 29.39 28.16
CA ASN A 143 -19.61 28.34 27.13
C ASN A 143 -20.97 28.35 26.39
N GLY A 144 -21.77 29.42 26.51
CA GLY A 144 -23.09 29.54 25.90
C GLY A 144 -23.11 30.10 24.47
N ILE A 145 -22.01 30.75 24.05
CA ILE A 145 -21.87 31.37 22.72
C ILE A 145 -20.54 30.92 22.12
N GLU A 146 -20.59 30.42 20.90
CA GLU A 146 -19.42 30.11 20.08
C GLU A 146 -19.25 31.21 19.03
N TYR A 147 -18.07 31.81 19.00
CA TYR A 147 -17.70 32.84 18.05
C TYR A 147 -16.91 32.22 16.92
N PHE A 148 -17.43 32.31 15.70
CA PHE A 148 -16.68 32.05 14.47
C PHE A 148 -16.19 33.39 13.92
N ARG A 149 -14.87 33.51 13.70
CA ARG A 149 -14.22 34.75 13.27
C ARG A 149 -13.22 34.46 12.17
N LYS A 150 -13.07 35.43 11.27
CA LYS A 150 -11.96 35.45 10.32
C LYS A 150 -10.75 36.09 10.95
N VAL A 151 -9.61 35.45 10.76
CA VAL A 151 -8.30 35.92 11.19
C VAL A 151 -7.83 37.03 10.25
N ASP A 152 -7.33 38.12 10.83
CA ASP A 152 -6.70 39.24 10.11
C ASP A 152 -5.18 39.09 10.13
N SER A 153 -4.61 38.83 11.30
CA SER A 153 -3.18 38.60 11.48
C SER A 153 -2.89 37.59 12.58
N ILE A 154 -1.78 36.88 12.43
CA ILE A 154 -1.20 35.99 13.43
C ILE A 154 0.27 36.36 13.56
N ASP A 155 0.64 36.91 14.71
CA ASP A 155 2.01 37.20 15.08
C ASP A 155 2.48 36.14 16.07
N VAL A 156 3.37 35.26 15.63
CA VAL A 156 3.98 34.24 16.49
C VAL A 156 5.34 34.73 16.97
N THR A 157 5.52 34.81 18.28
CA THR A 157 6.82 35.02 18.91
C THR A 157 7.43 33.64 19.18
N SER A 158 8.54 33.34 18.49
CA SER A 158 9.24 32.05 18.42
C SER A 158 9.07 31.15 19.65
N GLU A 159 8.22 30.11 19.54
CA GLU A 159 7.93 29.09 20.58
C GLU A 159 7.40 29.59 21.94
N ASP A 160 7.39 30.90 22.19
CA ASP A 160 7.06 31.49 23.49
C ASP A 160 5.65 32.07 23.55
N GLY A 161 4.97 32.28 22.42
CA GLY A 161 3.66 32.90 22.42
C GLY A 161 3.11 33.29 21.05
N PHE A 162 1.88 33.78 21.05
CA PHE A 162 1.28 34.35 19.86
C PHE A 162 0.27 35.45 20.19
N VAL A 163 0.04 36.31 19.21
CA VAL A 163 -1.02 37.30 19.17
C VAL A 163 -1.81 37.06 17.89
N LEU A 164 -3.10 36.76 18.03
CA LEU A 164 -4.02 36.63 16.92
C LEU A 164 -5.01 37.79 16.96
N GLU A 165 -5.13 38.50 15.85
CA GLU A 165 -6.14 39.54 15.67
C GLU A 165 -7.16 39.08 14.64
N THR A 166 -8.44 39.23 14.97
CA THR A 166 -9.53 38.93 14.05
C THR A 166 -9.88 40.15 13.22
N THR A 167 -10.51 39.95 12.07
CA THR A 167 -11.03 41.03 11.21
C THR A 167 -12.06 41.95 11.87
N LYS A 168 -12.64 41.53 13.01
CA LYS A 168 -13.50 42.40 13.81
C LYS A 168 -12.72 43.28 14.79
N GLY A 169 -11.45 43.00 15.03
CA GLY A 169 -10.58 43.63 16.04
C GLY A 169 -10.49 42.86 17.36
N ASP A 170 -11.11 41.68 17.46
CA ASP A 170 -10.97 40.82 18.65
C ASP A 170 -9.51 40.31 18.74
N LYS A 171 -8.92 40.32 19.93
CA LYS A 171 -7.54 39.92 20.19
C LYS A 171 -7.50 38.66 21.03
N ILE A 172 -6.68 37.70 20.62
CA ILE A 172 -6.40 36.48 21.37
C ILE A 172 -4.90 36.42 21.60
N THR A 173 -4.49 36.36 22.86
CA THR A 173 -3.08 36.42 23.25
C THR A 173 -2.73 35.29 24.18
N TRP A 174 -1.57 34.69 23.95
CA TRP A 174 -0.96 33.75 24.88
C TRP A 174 0.56 33.90 24.91
N ASN A 175 1.13 33.73 26.10
CA ASN A 175 2.56 33.69 26.33
C ASN A 175 2.89 32.57 27.32
N VAL A 176 4.01 31.89 27.12
CA VAL A 176 4.53 30.84 28.02
C VAL A 176 4.71 31.32 29.45
N VAL A 177 4.99 32.62 29.65
CA VAL A 177 5.10 33.24 30.99
C VAL A 177 3.76 33.29 31.72
N ASP A 178 2.65 33.37 30.99
CA ASP A 178 1.29 33.37 31.55
C ASP A 178 0.80 31.94 31.87
N GLY A 179 1.66 30.94 31.67
CA GLY A 179 1.36 29.54 31.94
C GLY A 179 0.40 28.97 30.91
N THR A 180 -0.68 28.33 31.38
CA THR A 180 -1.65 27.65 30.52
C THR A 180 -2.90 28.50 30.22
N GLU A 181 -2.95 29.75 30.67
CA GLU A 181 -4.07 30.65 30.45
C GLU A 181 -3.90 31.48 29.18
N LEU A 182 -4.84 31.33 28.26
CA LEU A 182 -4.97 32.13 27.05
C LEU A 182 -6.05 33.21 27.27
N THR A 183 -5.73 34.45 26.95
CA THR A 183 -6.63 35.59 27.12
C THR A 183 -7.33 35.93 25.80
N ILE A 184 -8.65 36.04 25.85
CA ILE A 184 -9.49 36.50 24.75
C ILE A 184 -10.04 37.87 25.13
N SER A 185 -9.89 38.85 24.25
CA SER A 185 -10.42 40.20 24.41
C SER A 185 -11.24 40.59 23.18
N LEU A 186 -12.53 40.81 23.36
CA LEU A 186 -13.44 41.30 22.34
C LEU A 186 -13.34 42.83 22.18
N VAL A 187 -13.75 43.34 21.03
CA VAL A 187 -13.79 44.80 20.76
C VAL A 187 -14.75 45.56 21.68
N ASP A 188 -15.76 44.90 22.22
CA ASP A 188 -16.70 45.50 23.19
C ASP A 188 -16.08 45.69 24.60
N GLY A 189 -14.83 45.26 24.80
CA GLY A 189 -14.11 45.35 26.07
C GLY A 189 -14.29 44.14 26.98
N THR A 190 -15.08 43.14 26.58
CA THR A 190 -15.22 41.90 27.33
C THR A 190 -13.96 41.07 27.19
N SER A 191 -13.42 40.55 28.30
CA SER A 191 -12.24 39.71 28.27
C SER A 191 -12.32 38.60 29.31
N TRP A 192 -11.88 37.41 28.92
CA TRP A 192 -11.86 36.22 29.78
C TRP A 192 -10.69 35.33 29.40
N ASN A 193 -10.34 34.42 30.31
CA ASN A 193 -9.28 33.45 30.11
C ASN A 193 -9.87 32.07 29.78
N LYS A 194 -9.18 31.31 28.93
CA LYS A 194 -9.45 29.90 28.63
C LYS A 194 -8.15 29.10 28.69
N HIS A 195 -8.26 27.81 28.94
CA HIS A 195 -7.09 26.94 28.94
C HIS A 195 -6.54 26.76 27.52
N ILE A 196 -5.23 26.90 27.35
CA ILE A 196 -4.55 26.84 26.05
C ILE A 196 -4.72 25.51 25.32
N ALA A 197 -4.75 24.40 26.06
CA ALA A 197 -4.93 23.05 25.51
C ALA A 197 -6.40 22.70 25.21
N CYS A 198 -7.35 23.60 25.49
CA CYS A 198 -8.76 23.32 25.32
C CYS A 198 -9.19 23.42 23.84
N SER A 199 -9.10 22.31 23.11
CA SER A 199 -9.55 22.20 21.71
C SER A 199 -11.06 22.36 21.52
N ALA A 200 -11.86 22.18 22.58
CA ALA A 200 -13.30 22.46 22.56
C ALA A 200 -13.61 23.95 22.85
N CYS A 201 -12.71 24.67 23.52
CA CYS A 201 -12.88 26.09 23.85
C CYS A 201 -12.35 27.00 22.74
N THR A 202 -11.31 26.55 22.05
CA THR A 202 -10.65 27.26 20.95
C THR A 202 -10.27 26.25 19.88
N ALA A 203 -10.68 26.49 18.63
CA ALA A 203 -10.36 25.62 17.52
C ALA A 203 -9.91 26.40 16.29
N ILE A 204 -8.87 25.89 15.65
CA ILE A 204 -8.44 26.24 14.30
C ILE A 204 -8.44 24.99 13.45
N ASN A 205 -8.91 25.10 12.21
CA ASN A 205 -8.86 23.99 11.27
C ASN A 205 -7.62 24.13 10.40
N VAL A 206 -6.76 23.12 10.42
CA VAL A 206 -5.57 23.06 9.57
C VAL A 206 -5.50 21.73 8.83
N PHE A 207 -4.86 21.76 7.65
CA PHE A 207 -4.61 20.55 6.87
C PHE A 207 -3.67 19.61 7.62
N ALA A 208 -4.07 18.35 7.79
CA ALA A 208 -3.24 17.32 8.40
C ALA A 208 -1.99 17.07 7.53
N SER A 209 -0.81 17.30 8.11
CA SER A 209 0.48 16.98 7.49
C SER A 209 1.44 16.45 8.55
N ALA A 210 2.49 15.73 8.14
CA ALA A 210 3.48 15.18 9.08
C ALA A 210 4.10 16.26 9.97
N ALA A 211 4.38 17.45 9.40
CA ALA A 211 4.93 18.58 10.15
C ALA A 211 3.94 19.20 11.15
N VAL A 212 2.64 19.19 10.83
CA VAL A 212 1.60 19.61 11.78
C VAL A 212 1.50 18.62 12.94
N LEU A 213 1.54 17.31 12.66
CA LEU A 213 1.51 16.29 13.70
C LEU A 213 2.72 16.36 14.63
N GLU A 214 3.90 16.67 14.09
CA GLU A 214 5.11 16.93 14.91
C GLU A 214 4.93 18.16 15.81
N GLY A 215 4.35 19.24 15.28
CA GLY A 215 4.04 20.44 16.06
C GLY A 215 3.06 20.19 17.21
N ILE A 216 2.05 19.34 16.99
CA ILE A 216 1.11 18.91 18.04
C ILE A 216 1.85 18.18 19.16
N ALA A 217 2.72 17.22 18.80
CA ALA A 217 3.48 16.46 19.79
C ALA A 217 4.42 17.37 20.63
N LYS A 218 5.04 18.38 20.01
CA LYS A 218 5.85 19.38 20.72
C LYS A 218 5.03 20.23 21.67
N PHE A 219 3.83 20.63 21.27
CA PHE A 219 2.91 21.35 22.15
C PHE A 219 2.48 20.50 23.35
N GLU A 220 2.12 19.24 23.13
CA GLU A 220 1.76 18.32 24.22
C GLU A 220 2.92 18.17 25.23
N GLU A 221 4.15 18.01 24.74
CA GLU A 221 5.35 17.98 25.60
C GLU A 221 5.56 19.30 26.37
N ALA A 222 5.40 20.45 25.71
CA ALA A 222 5.58 21.76 26.35
C ALA A 222 4.51 22.04 27.43
N VAL A 223 3.26 21.63 27.21
CA VAL A 223 2.19 21.75 28.20
C VAL A 223 2.43 20.82 29.38
N ASP A 224 2.83 19.57 29.15
CA ASP A 224 3.14 18.62 30.21
C ASP A 224 4.28 19.15 31.12
N LEU A 225 5.33 19.74 30.52
CA LEU A 225 6.42 20.37 31.27
C LEU A 225 5.97 21.60 32.06
N ALA A 226 5.10 22.43 31.48
CA ALA A 226 4.53 23.59 32.17
C ALA A 226 3.65 23.17 33.36
N GLU A 227 2.84 22.11 33.21
CA GLU A 227 2.05 21.55 34.30
C GLU A 227 2.93 20.98 35.43
N GLU A 228 4.01 20.27 35.10
CA GLU A 228 4.94 19.72 36.09
C GLU A 228 5.65 20.84 36.89
N ALA A 229 6.00 21.95 36.23
CA ALA A 229 6.55 23.14 36.88
C ALA A 229 5.55 23.81 37.83
N VAL A 230 4.27 23.84 37.48
CA VAL A 230 3.18 24.37 38.32
C VAL A 230 2.90 23.45 39.52
N ASP A 231 2.99 22.13 39.35
CA ASP A 231 2.83 21.14 40.42
C ASP A 231 3.99 21.24 41.45
N LEU A 232 5.22 21.47 40.99
CA LEU A 232 6.38 21.76 41.86
C LEU A 232 6.26 23.09 42.60
N ALA A 233 5.54 24.06 42.04
CA ALA A 233 5.21 25.35 42.67
C ALA A 233 4.03 25.26 43.67
N GLY A 234 3.39 24.10 43.82
CA GLY A 234 2.39 23.83 44.86
C GLY A 234 0.96 24.29 44.55
N VAL A 235 0.62 24.52 43.28
CA VAL A 235 -0.74 24.88 42.86
C VAL A 235 -1.49 23.60 42.45
N ARG A 236 -2.66 23.35 43.05
CA ARG A 236 -3.41 22.09 42.92
C ARG A 236 -3.80 21.76 41.47
N LYS A 237 -3.31 20.60 41.00
CA LYS A 237 -3.80 19.71 39.93
C LYS A 237 -5.30 19.83 39.54
N LEU A 238 -5.56 20.09 38.26
CA LEU A 238 -6.67 19.49 37.52
C LEU A 238 -6.07 18.47 36.55
N ARG A 239 -6.22 17.18 36.87
CA ARG A 239 -5.81 16.09 35.98
C ARG A 239 -6.70 16.08 34.73
N TYR A 240 -6.07 15.92 33.57
CA TYR A 240 -6.65 15.54 32.28
C TYR A 240 -8.01 14.85 32.40
N GLY A 241 -9.03 15.66 32.17
CA GLY A 241 -10.31 15.26 31.63
C GLY A 241 -10.68 16.37 30.65
N TYR A 242 -11.23 16.01 29.50
CA TYR A 242 -11.81 16.92 28.52
C TYR A 242 -12.95 17.75 29.13
N TYR A 243 -12.63 18.65 30.05
CA TYR A 243 -13.57 19.42 30.81
C TYR A 243 -13.14 20.88 30.74
N CYS A 244 -13.78 21.57 29.80
CA CYS A 244 -13.91 23.02 29.78
C CYS A 244 -14.69 23.44 31.04
N TYR A 245 -14.02 23.63 32.17
CA TYR A 245 -14.58 24.32 33.33
C TYR A 245 -13.57 25.34 33.83
#